data_AF-C3YMP0-F1
#
_entry.id   AF-C3YMP0-F1
#
_cell.length_a   1.000
_cell.length_b   1.000
_cell.length_c   1.000
_cell.angle_alpha   90.00
_cell.angle_beta   90.00
_cell.angle_gamma   90.00
#
_symmetry.space_group_name_H-M   'P 1'
#
loop_
_entity.id
_entity.type
_entity.pdbx_description
1 polymer ?
#
loop_
_entity_poly.entity_id
_entity_poly.type
_entity_poly.pdbx_seq_one_letter_code
_entity_poly.pdbx_strand_id
1 'polypeptide(L)' 'CQRWDSQSPHSHPHTPQAHPDAGLEENFCRNPDNKERPWCYTTDVHPIYRWAYCDVMECAGE' A
#
# COMPACT_ATOMS: atom_id res chain seq x y z
N CYS A 1 3.24 -6.73 -4.00
CA CYS A 1 2.63 -6.03 -2.85
C CYS A 1 1.73 -7.02 -2.11
N GLN A 2 1.68 -6.95 -0.79
CA GLN A 2 0.69 -7.64 0.03
C GLN A 2 -0.69 -7.01 -0.20
N ARG A 3 -1.74 -7.83 -0.17
CA ARG A 3 -3.12 -7.35 -0.29
C ARG A 3 -3.52 -6.50 0.92
N TRP A 4 -4.27 -5.43 0.71
CA TRP A 4 -4.72 -4.53 1.79
C TRP A 4 -5.74 -5.19 2.74
N ASP A 5 -6.46 -6.22 2.30
CA ASP A 5 -7.32 -7.02 3.17
C ASP A 5 -6.54 -8.15 3.91
N SER A 6 -5.29 -8.41 3.52
CA SER A 6 -4.45 -9.42 4.18
C SER A 6 -3.69 -8.83 5.35
N GLN A 7 -3.56 -9.61 6.44
CA GLN A 7 -2.76 -9.25 7.62
C GLN A 7 -1.42 -10.01 7.69
N SER A 8 -1.02 -10.66 6.60
CA SER A 8 0.19 -11.47 6.46
C SER A 8 0.92 -11.16 5.15
N PRO A 9 2.27 -11.08 5.14
CA PRO A 9 3.18 -11.25 6.28
C PRO A 9 3.24 -10.07 7.26
N HIS A 10 2.71 -8.90 6.89
CA HIS A 10 2.75 -7.71 7.73
C HIS A 10 1.35 -7.32 8.18
N SER A 11 1.05 -7.43 9.48
CA SER A 11 -0.21 -6.90 10.01
C SER A 11 -0.19 -5.37 9.99
N HIS A 12 -1.32 -4.72 9.69
CA HIS A 12 -1.39 -3.28 9.52
C HIS A 12 -2.79 -2.70 9.72
N PRO A 13 -2.90 -1.39 10.07
CA PRO A 13 -4.19 -0.73 10.25
C PRO A 13 -4.87 -0.33 8.92
N HIS A 14 -4.14 -0.26 7.80
CA HIS A 14 -4.67 0.21 6.53
C HIS A 14 -5.48 -0.87 5.80
N THR A 15 -6.68 -1.19 6.26
CA THR A 15 -7.58 -2.14 5.59
C THR A 15 -8.71 -1.41 4.86
N PRO A 16 -9.31 -2.00 3.81
CA PRO A 16 -10.48 -1.41 3.17
C PRO A 16 -11.66 -1.18 4.13
N GLN A 17 -11.74 -1.93 5.23
CA GLN A 17 -12.75 -1.69 6.29
C GLN A 17 -12.43 -0.47 7.15
N ALA A 18 -11.15 -0.22 7.44
CA ALA A 18 -10.72 0.93 8.25
C ALA A 18 -10.64 2.23 7.41
N HIS A 19 -10.38 2.11 6.11
CA HIS A 19 -10.25 3.23 5.17
C HIS A 19 -11.05 2.97 3.89
N PRO A 20 -12.40 3.03 3.95
CA PRO A 20 -13.26 2.72 2.79
C PRO A 20 -13.04 3.68 1.62
N ASP A 21 -12.71 4.94 1.89
CA ASP A 21 -12.52 5.98 0.86
C ASP A 21 -11.10 5.98 0.24
N ALA A 22 -10.18 5.17 0.75
CA ALA A 22 -8.79 5.14 0.29
C ALA A 22 -8.54 4.22 -0.92
N GLY A 23 -9.58 3.54 -1.43
CA GLY A 23 -9.49 2.67 -2.60
C GLY A 23 -8.49 1.52 -2.42
N LEU A 24 -8.42 0.95 -1.20
CA LEU A 24 -7.49 -0.11 -0.81
C LEU A 24 -7.92 -1.48 -1.36
N GLU A 25 -7.92 -1.60 -2.68
CA GLU A 25 -8.35 -2.80 -3.41
C GLU A 25 -7.16 -3.70 -3.78
N GLU A 26 -7.36 -5.01 -3.64
CA GLU A 26 -6.36 -6.06 -3.90
C GLU A 26 -5.01 -5.68 -3.27
N ASN A 27 -3.95 -5.60 -4.08
CA ASN A 27 -2.59 -5.24 -3.68
C ASN A 27 -2.06 -4.02 -4.45
N PHE A 28 -2.95 -3.13 -4.90
CA PHE A 28 -2.55 -1.97 -5.69
C PHE A 28 -1.81 -0.93 -4.86
N CYS A 29 -0.88 -0.22 -5.48
CA CYS A 29 -0.18 0.87 -4.83
C CYS A 29 -1.15 2.00 -4.50
N ARG A 30 -1.17 2.42 -3.24
CA ARG A 30 -2.06 3.46 -2.71
C ARG A 30 -1.33 4.36 -1.74
N ASN A 31 -1.95 5.48 -1.41
CA ASN A 31 -1.39 6.45 -0.48
C ASN A 31 -2.44 6.89 0.55
N PRO A 32 -2.88 5.98 1.44
CA PRO A 32 -3.93 6.28 2.42
C PRO A 32 -3.50 7.33 3.46
N ASP A 33 -2.20 7.49 3.70
CA ASP A 33 -1.63 8.35 4.75
C ASP A 33 -0.92 9.60 4.21
N ASN A 34 -1.18 9.99 2.96
CA ASN A 34 -0.64 11.22 2.35
C ASN A 34 0.90 11.31 2.35
N LYS A 35 1.59 10.19 2.09
CA LYS A 35 3.04 10.17 1.80
C LYS A 35 3.39 10.86 0.49
N GLU A 36 4.68 10.97 0.22
CA GLU A 36 5.24 11.53 -1.01
C GLU A 36 4.82 10.77 -2.28
N ARG A 37 4.71 9.44 -2.20
CA ARG A 37 4.41 8.56 -3.34
C ARG A 37 3.51 7.41 -2.93
N PRO A 38 2.74 6.83 -3.87
CA PRO A 38 1.99 5.61 -3.59
C PRO A 38 2.93 4.49 -3.17
N TRP A 39 2.49 3.71 -2.20
CA TRP A 39 3.26 2.64 -1.59
C TRP A 39 2.37 1.42 -1.36
N CYS A 40 3.00 0.32 -0.96
CA CYS A 40 2.28 -0.88 -0.54
C CYS A 40 3.08 -1.65 0.52
N TYR A 41 2.39 -2.49 1.28
CA TYR A 41 3.07 -3.52 2.07
C TYR A 41 3.75 -4.52 1.14
N THR A 42 4.95 -4.99 1.48
CA THR A 42 5.61 -6.02 0.66
C THR A 42 5.13 -7.42 1.06
N THR A 43 5.45 -8.40 0.25
CA THR A 43 5.21 -9.83 0.58
C THR A 43 6.44 -10.48 1.21
N ASP A 44 7.48 -9.70 1.53
CA ASP A 44 8.69 -10.19 2.16
C ASP A 44 8.42 -10.46 3.64
N VAL A 45 8.95 -11.56 4.18
CA VAL A 45 8.72 -11.89 5.59
C VAL A 45 9.61 -11.08 6.54
N HIS A 46 10.67 -10.47 6.03
CA HIS A 46 11.60 -9.72 6.84
C HIS A 46 10.98 -8.37 7.25
N PRO A 47 11.04 -8.01 8.55
CA PRO A 47 10.41 -6.80 9.06
C PRO A 47 11.02 -5.51 8.51
N ILE A 48 12.25 -5.56 7.99
CA ILE A 48 12.92 -4.41 7.36
C ILE A 48 12.28 -4.01 6.03
N TYR A 49 11.63 -4.96 5.34
CA TYR A 49 10.96 -4.73 4.06
C TYR A 49 9.45 -4.61 4.25
N ARG A 50 8.98 -4.08 5.39
CA ARG A 50 7.55 -4.02 5.71
C ARG A 50 6.70 -3.36 4.62
N TRP A 51 7.21 -2.29 4.03
CA TRP A 51 6.55 -1.56 2.95
C TRP A 51 7.60 -0.97 2.02
N ALA A 52 7.20 -0.67 0.80
CA ALA A 52 8.05 0.02 -0.17
C ALA A 52 7.22 1.01 -0.99
N TYR A 53 7.86 2.10 -1.40
CA TYR A 53 7.28 2.98 -2.42
C TYR A 53 7.18 2.23 -3.75
N CYS A 54 6.10 2.50 -4.45
CA CYS A 54 5.91 1.98 -5.79
C CYS A 54 6.58 2.88 -6.81
N ASP A 55 7.13 2.26 -7.85
CA ASP A 55 7.65 2.96 -9.01
C ASP A 55 6.50 3.26 -9.96
N VAL A 56 5.76 4.33 -9.63
CA VAL A 56 4.66 4.84 -10.44
C VAL A 56 5.15 6.07 -11.18
N MET A 57 5.05 6.04 -12.51
CA MET A 57 5.38 7.18 -13.34
C MET A 57 4.40 8.32 -13.06
N GLU A 58 4.91 9.53 -12.87
CA GLU A 58 4.05 10.72 -12.78
C GLU A 58 3.25 10.86 -14.08
N CYS A 59 1.95 11.11 -13.96
CA CYS A 59 1.16 11.45 -15.14
C CYS A 59 1.75 12.71 -15.76
N ALA A 60 1.93 12.70 -17.09
CA ALA A 60 2.24 13.92 -17.81
C ALA A 60 1.06 14.88 -17.59
N GLY A 61 1.31 15.96 -16.83
CA GLY A 61 0.33 17.01 -16.65
C GLY A 61 -0.02 17.63 -18.01
N GLU A 62 -1.30 17.71 -18.32
CA GLU A 62 -1.83 18.48 -19.45
C GLU A 62 -1.78 19.99 -19.17
#